data_AF-A0A4Q4UNS1-F1
#
_entry.id   AF-A0A4Q4UNS1-F1
#
_cell.length_a   1.000
_cell.length_b   1.000
_cell.length_c   1.000
_cell.angle_alpha   90.00
_cell.angle_beta   90.00
_cell.angle_gamma   90.00
#
_symmetry.space_group_name_H-M   'P 1'
#
loop_
_entity.id
_entity.type
_entity.pdbx_description
1 polymer ?
#
loop_
_entity_poly.entity_id
_entity_poly.type
_entity_poly.pdbx_seq_one_letter_code
_entity_poly.pdbx_strand_id
1 'polypeptide(L)'
;MDYSRPLNESADNPKVHIALAMVPGVNRTAGDPASYSESPMLVNPGGPGGSGAGFALFAGRLLQGLVGDHHDIIGFDPRGVGATPPAANCFVAPDDGLGLDGHNVALLNRLSWLLSGHEVGLVNSSNVALGKIDVRARAVARLCKKIDNQEGEGSIFRYANTANVARDMLSIIHAWDEWRSSASETVRHAEEAPNREPEAVGAAARLDESTGMVEPTRSTKGKLVYWGFSYGTLLGATFASMFPNAVGRLVLDGVVDADHYVQPIWVDSLIDADAIWDEFFVYCHEAGQDCRLFRPGDDVDSIKRRFHDIMNRLQKRPEIVISLQPDENMPVLVTASDVKMFLFSSLYAPMALFPFVADFLDVILEGSLNQAPSPPVLPRLCHNLDLPVWPDDSQLNEDVPALQERFEKMASYSTFADVWMGLNIGCDGWEIEAKDPPMRWGDHPAHKPAPIDTSFPILFLSSRRDPVTPLHAALKMTRKFAGASIVEQASDGHCTLSCVSLCTARHIRAYVNDGVLPPPPRFDPDDKDKGEWTTCECDEKPWSSFGGRVGPTEQDRSTTAADDAHTLEELEIMASYHGLRNYFVAQTTSRLVDELSPLRSFIMDMPSRLSGESRTCSLRGPN
;
A
#
# COMPACT_ATOMS: atom_id res chain seq x y z
N MET A 1 -13.70 -16.97 -10.91
CA MET A 1 -13.40 -17.92 -9.81
C MET A 1 -14.68 -18.13 -9.01
N ASP A 2 -14.84 -19.26 -8.32
CA ASP A 2 -15.97 -19.49 -7.41
C ASP A 2 -15.63 -18.82 -6.06
N TYR A 3 -16.62 -18.29 -5.34
CA TYR A 3 -16.43 -17.75 -4.01
C TYR A 3 -15.78 -18.72 -3.02
N SER A 4 -15.94 -20.02 -3.23
CA SER A 4 -15.40 -21.05 -2.34
C SER A 4 -14.19 -21.82 -2.90
N ARG A 5 -13.91 -21.78 -4.23
CA ARG A 5 -13.03 -22.77 -4.90
C ARG A 5 -12.38 -22.32 -6.23
N PRO A 6 -11.36 -23.06 -6.73
CA PRO A 6 -10.82 -22.91 -8.09
C PRO A 6 -11.86 -23.13 -9.19
N LEU A 7 -11.52 -22.65 -10.40
CA LEU A 7 -12.40 -22.44 -11.56
C LEU A 7 -13.25 -23.62 -12.07
N ASN A 8 -13.00 -24.86 -11.62
CA ASN A 8 -13.50 -26.09 -12.25
C ASN A 8 -14.46 -26.93 -11.37
N GLU A 9 -14.82 -26.51 -10.15
CA GLU A 9 -15.48 -27.41 -9.18
C GLU A 9 -16.94 -27.13 -8.79
N SER A 10 -17.66 -26.16 -9.37
CA SER A 10 -19.12 -26.08 -9.19
C SER A 10 -19.83 -25.21 -10.22
N ALA A 11 -20.96 -25.70 -10.75
CA ALA A 11 -21.84 -24.94 -11.63
C ALA A 11 -22.83 -24.03 -10.84
N ASP A 12 -23.01 -24.29 -9.54
CA ASP A 12 -24.16 -23.80 -8.75
C ASP A 12 -23.80 -22.73 -7.70
N ASN A 13 -22.54 -22.29 -7.63
CA ASN A 13 -22.08 -21.30 -6.64
C ASN A 13 -21.94 -19.88 -7.23
N PRO A 14 -22.09 -18.82 -6.40
CA PRO A 14 -21.83 -17.45 -6.81
C PRO A 14 -20.36 -17.26 -7.24
N LYS A 15 -20.16 -16.57 -8.37
CA LYS A 15 -18.86 -16.38 -9.01
C LYS A 15 -18.29 -15.00 -8.71
N VAL A 16 -16.99 -14.93 -8.47
CA VAL A 16 -16.21 -13.68 -8.50
C VAL A 16 -15.46 -13.58 -9.83
N HIS A 17 -15.49 -12.40 -10.44
CA HIS A 17 -14.74 -12.12 -11.67
C HIS A 17 -13.57 -11.21 -11.35
N ILE A 18 -12.42 -11.80 -11.02
CA ILE A 18 -11.21 -11.04 -10.67
C ILE A 18 -10.75 -10.22 -11.89
N ALA A 19 -10.70 -8.90 -11.72
CA ALA A 19 -10.15 -8.00 -12.72
C ALA A 19 -8.62 -8.05 -12.68
N LEU A 20 -8.02 -8.19 -13.87
CA LEU A 20 -6.58 -8.25 -14.08
C LEU A 20 -6.17 -7.17 -15.08
N ALA A 21 -5.02 -6.54 -14.83
CA ALA A 21 -4.32 -5.74 -15.82
C ALA A 21 -2.92 -6.30 -16.02
N MET A 22 -2.52 -6.47 -17.28
CA MET A 22 -1.21 -6.98 -17.65
C MET A 22 -0.41 -5.91 -18.40
N VAL A 23 0.83 -5.69 -17.95
CA VAL A 23 1.84 -4.96 -18.70
C VAL A 23 2.85 -5.97 -19.23
N PRO A 24 2.83 -6.29 -20.54
CA PRO A 24 3.73 -7.28 -21.09
C PRO A 24 5.18 -6.80 -21.08
N GLY A 25 6.10 -7.74 -20.90
CA GLY A 25 7.52 -7.54 -21.09
C GLY A 25 7.88 -7.23 -22.54
N VAL A 26 9.15 -6.93 -22.78
CA VAL A 26 9.67 -6.81 -24.15
C VAL A 26 9.74 -8.18 -24.84
N ASN A 27 9.76 -8.17 -26.18
CA ASN A 27 9.89 -9.37 -27.02
C ASN A 27 8.77 -10.41 -26.85
N ARG A 28 7.53 -9.97 -26.59
CA ARG A 28 6.33 -10.82 -26.60
C ARG A 28 5.66 -10.85 -27.96
N THR A 29 5.21 -12.03 -28.37
CA THR A 29 4.48 -12.24 -29.62
C THR A 29 3.00 -12.43 -29.32
N ALA A 30 2.17 -11.49 -29.77
CA ALA A 30 0.72 -11.61 -29.63
C ALA A 30 0.22 -12.87 -30.34
N GLY A 31 -0.61 -13.66 -29.66
CA GLY A 31 -1.08 -14.95 -30.18
C GLY A 31 -0.12 -16.12 -29.95
N ASP A 32 1.07 -15.88 -29.38
CA ASP A 32 1.99 -16.93 -28.93
C ASP A 32 2.20 -16.84 -27.40
N PRO A 33 1.35 -17.50 -26.60
CA PRO A 33 1.49 -17.57 -25.14
C PRO A 33 2.86 -18.10 -24.66
N ALA A 34 3.56 -18.92 -25.45
CA ALA A 34 4.85 -19.46 -25.03
C ALA A 34 5.93 -18.36 -24.95
N SER A 35 5.77 -17.29 -25.74
CA SER A 35 6.68 -16.11 -25.73
C SER A 35 6.64 -15.28 -24.44
N TYR A 36 5.65 -15.50 -23.56
CA TYR A 36 5.49 -14.80 -22.28
C TYR A 36 6.33 -15.43 -21.15
N SER A 37 6.49 -14.69 -20.05
CA SER A 37 7.26 -15.08 -18.85
C SER A 37 6.84 -16.45 -18.35
N GLU A 38 7.79 -17.19 -17.77
CA GLU A 38 7.47 -18.50 -17.20
C GLU A 38 6.33 -18.39 -16.19
N SER A 39 6.46 -17.43 -15.28
CA SER A 39 5.40 -16.91 -14.43
C SER A 39 5.45 -15.38 -14.47
N PRO A 40 4.30 -14.69 -14.47
CA PRO A 40 4.26 -13.23 -14.43
C PRO A 40 4.53 -12.76 -13.00
N MET A 41 5.09 -11.56 -12.85
CA MET A 41 5.21 -10.92 -11.54
C MET A 41 3.87 -10.30 -11.15
N LEU A 42 3.18 -10.91 -10.19
CA LEU A 42 1.97 -10.35 -9.60
C LEU A 42 2.32 -9.21 -8.66
N VAL A 43 1.51 -8.14 -8.65
CA VAL A 43 1.72 -6.99 -7.77
C VAL A 43 0.47 -6.60 -7.02
N ASN A 44 0.63 -6.15 -5.78
CA ASN A 44 -0.47 -5.61 -4.97
C ASN A 44 0.02 -4.40 -4.15
N PRO A 45 -0.66 -3.24 -4.24
CA PRO A 45 -0.25 -2.02 -3.54
C PRO A 45 -0.60 -2.01 -2.04
N GLY A 46 -1.33 -3.00 -1.54
CA GLY A 46 -1.88 -2.99 -0.20
C GLY A 46 -3.10 -2.07 -0.05
N GLY A 47 -3.29 -1.55 1.16
CA GLY A 47 -4.52 -0.90 1.60
C GLY A 47 -4.93 -1.42 2.99
N PRO A 48 -5.82 -2.43 3.09
CA PRO A 48 -6.56 -3.16 2.05
C PRO A 48 -7.53 -2.27 1.23
N GLY A 49 -8.12 -2.83 0.18
CA GLY A 49 -9.01 -2.08 -0.73
C GLY A 49 -8.30 -1.37 -1.88
N GLY A 50 -6.99 -1.55 -2.05
CA GLY A 50 -6.27 -1.00 -3.19
C GLY A 50 -6.46 -1.79 -4.48
N SER A 51 -6.76 -1.09 -5.57
CA SER A 51 -6.82 -1.69 -6.91
C SER A 51 -5.42 -2.08 -7.39
N GLY A 52 -5.13 -3.38 -7.45
CA GLY A 52 -3.89 -3.90 -8.02
C GLY A 52 -3.87 -3.80 -9.54
N ALA A 53 -5.01 -3.96 -10.23
CA ALA A 53 -5.09 -3.75 -11.68
C ALA A 53 -4.77 -2.29 -12.03
N GLY A 54 -5.35 -1.33 -11.30
CA GLY A 54 -4.99 0.08 -11.40
C GLY A 54 -3.51 0.31 -11.11
N PHE A 55 -2.97 -0.27 -10.05
CA PHE A 55 -1.55 -0.17 -9.72
C PHE A 55 -0.65 -0.64 -10.88
N ALA A 56 -0.93 -1.79 -11.50
CA ALA A 56 -0.13 -2.29 -12.61
C ALA A 56 -0.22 -1.40 -13.87
N LEU A 57 -1.39 -0.84 -14.19
CA LEU A 57 -1.55 0.05 -15.35
C LEU A 57 -0.66 1.29 -15.27
N PHE A 58 -0.44 1.83 -14.06
CA PHE A 58 0.42 3.00 -13.86
C PHE A 58 1.87 2.61 -13.56
N ALA A 59 2.08 1.68 -12.64
CA ALA A 59 3.40 1.33 -12.10
C ALA A 59 4.13 0.22 -12.88
N GLY A 60 3.45 -0.54 -13.74
CA GLY A 60 4.03 -1.73 -14.38
C GLY A 60 5.29 -1.46 -15.20
N ARG A 61 5.34 -0.34 -15.93
CA ARG A 61 6.55 0.08 -16.67
C ARG A 61 7.69 0.53 -15.74
N LEU A 62 7.36 1.18 -14.63
CA LEU A 62 8.34 1.59 -13.61
C LEU A 62 8.90 0.36 -12.89
N LEU A 63 8.06 -0.62 -12.57
CA LEU A 63 8.48 -1.91 -12.01
C LEU A 63 9.41 -2.64 -12.98
N GLN A 64 9.07 -2.71 -14.26
CA GLN A 64 9.95 -3.24 -15.32
C GLN A 64 11.31 -2.51 -15.38
N GLY A 65 11.34 -1.19 -15.23
CA GLY A 65 12.61 -0.45 -15.15
C GLY A 65 13.46 -0.83 -13.93
N LEU A 66 12.84 -1.23 -12.83
CA LEU A 66 13.53 -1.65 -11.61
C LEU A 66 13.99 -3.11 -11.64
N VAL A 67 13.12 -4.04 -12.06
CA VAL A 67 13.41 -5.49 -12.02
C VAL A 67 13.91 -6.06 -13.34
N GLY A 68 13.65 -5.38 -14.46
CA GLY A 68 13.95 -5.83 -15.82
C GLY A 68 12.73 -5.74 -16.74
N ASP A 69 12.94 -5.24 -17.96
CA ASP A 69 11.90 -4.98 -18.96
C ASP A 69 11.28 -6.25 -19.58
N HIS A 70 11.89 -7.41 -19.32
CA HIS A 70 11.46 -8.73 -19.78
C HIS A 70 10.43 -9.38 -18.85
N HIS A 71 10.04 -8.79 -17.72
CA HIS A 71 8.99 -9.35 -16.86
C HIS A 71 7.60 -8.96 -17.34
N ASP A 72 6.68 -9.91 -17.43
CA ASP A 72 5.25 -9.58 -17.54
C ASP A 72 4.72 -9.24 -16.15
N ILE A 73 4.14 -8.05 -16.00
CA ILE A 73 3.59 -7.57 -14.72
C ILE A 73 2.08 -7.75 -14.75
N ILE A 74 1.52 -8.40 -13.73
CA ILE A 74 0.07 -8.51 -13.55
C ILE A 74 -0.35 -7.87 -12.24
N GLY A 75 -1.22 -6.88 -12.34
CA GLY A 75 -1.97 -6.36 -11.20
C GLY A 75 -3.35 -6.99 -11.17
N PHE A 76 -3.86 -7.29 -9.98
CA PHE A 76 -5.21 -7.81 -9.81
C PHE A 76 -5.96 -7.04 -8.73
N ASP A 77 -7.26 -6.86 -8.94
CA ASP A 77 -8.13 -6.29 -7.92
C ASP A 77 -8.68 -7.42 -7.04
N PRO A 78 -8.43 -7.41 -5.71
CA PRO A 78 -9.01 -8.40 -4.82
C PRO A 78 -10.55 -8.43 -4.88
N ARG A 79 -11.13 -9.49 -4.33
CA ARG A 79 -12.59 -9.65 -4.20
C ARG A 79 -13.24 -8.41 -3.59
N GLY A 80 -14.26 -7.86 -4.25
CA GLY A 80 -14.98 -6.67 -3.77
C GLY A 80 -14.24 -5.34 -3.95
N VAL A 81 -13.03 -5.36 -4.54
CA VAL A 81 -12.19 -4.18 -4.74
C VAL A 81 -12.18 -3.77 -6.22
N GLY A 82 -12.13 -2.46 -6.49
CA GLY A 82 -11.88 -1.91 -7.81
C GLY A 82 -12.85 -2.44 -8.87
N ALA A 83 -12.30 -3.01 -9.95
CA ALA A 83 -13.06 -3.54 -11.08
C ALA A 83 -13.50 -5.00 -10.91
N THR A 84 -13.28 -5.63 -9.75
CA THR A 84 -13.68 -7.02 -9.47
C THR A 84 -15.11 -7.07 -8.94
N PRO A 85 -16.11 -7.58 -9.73
CA PRO A 85 -17.46 -7.74 -9.23
C PRO A 85 -17.68 -9.07 -8.49
N PRO A 86 -18.70 -9.10 -7.62
CA PRO A 86 -19.48 -7.92 -7.20
C PRO A 86 -18.67 -7.03 -6.23
N ALA A 87 -18.93 -5.73 -6.29
CA ALA A 87 -18.25 -4.76 -5.46
C ALA A 87 -18.71 -4.85 -3.99
N ALA A 88 -17.79 -4.68 -3.04
CA ALA A 88 -18.13 -4.56 -1.63
C ALA A 88 -18.70 -3.16 -1.34
N ASN A 89 -19.99 -2.95 -1.63
CA ASN A 89 -20.62 -1.63 -1.55
C ASN A 89 -21.89 -1.63 -0.71
N CYS A 90 -21.83 -0.96 0.45
CA CYS A 90 -22.95 -0.89 1.38
C CYS A 90 -23.97 0.23 1.06
N PHE A 91 -23.61 1.18 0.20
CA PHE A 91 -24.45 2.35 -0.12
C PHE A 91 -25.36 2.13 -1.33
N VAL A 92 -25.16 1.03 -2.07
CA VAL A 92 -25.99 0.66 -3.22
C VAL A 92 -27.31 0.09 -2.73
N ALA A 93 -28.42 0.61 -3.27
CA ALA A 93 -29.73 0.00 -3.09
C ALA A 93 -29.84 -1.22 -4.02
N PRO A 94 -30.41 -2.35 -3.56
CA PRO A 94 -30.73 -3.45 -4.46
C PRO A 94 -31.69 -2.97 -5.55
N ASP A 95 -31.31 -3.20 -6.80
CA ASP A 95 -32.03 -2.95 -8.06
C ASP A 95 -33.44 -2.36 -7.88
N ASP A 96 -33.51 -1.03 -7.80
CA ASP A 96 -34.76 -0.27 -7.83
C ASP A 96 -35.33 -0.15 -9.26
N GLY A 97 -34.74 -0.85 -10.22
CA GLY A 97 -35.06 -0.75 -11.64
C GLY A 97 -34.52 0.52 -12.30
N LEU A 98 -33.67 1.31 -11.62
CA LEU A 98 -33.16 2.59 -12.14
C LEU A 98 -31.76 2.51 -12.78
N GLY A 99 -31.10 1.36 -12.81
CA GLY A 99 -29.84 1.17 -13.55
C GLY A 99 -28.71 2.11 -13.10
N LEU A 100 -28.17 2.93 -14.02
CA LEU A 100 -27.10 3.92 -13.74
C LEU A 100 -27.48 4.92 -12.62
N ASP A 101 -28.77 5.18 -12.43
CA ASP A 101 -29.25 6.11 -11.41
C ASP A 101 -29.04 5.58 -9.98
N GLY A 102 -29.13 4.27 -9.76
CA GLY A 102 -28.88 3.65 -8.45
C GLY A 102 -27.43 3.82 -7.98
N HIS A 103 -26.47 3.71 -8.91
CA HIS A 103 -25.05 3.97 -8.61
C HIS A 103 -24.79 5.44 -8.29
N ASN A 104 -25.42 6.35 -9.02
CA ASN A 104 -25.32 7.79 -8.75
C ASN A 104 -25.93 8.15 -7.39
N VAL A 105 -27.07 7.54 -7.03
CA VAL A 105 -27.68 7.72 -5.70
C VAL A 105 -26.77 7.17 -4.61
N ALA A 106 -26.17 6.00 -4.80
CA ALA A 106 -25.21 5.43 -3.84
C ALA A 106 -24.00 6.37 -3.64
N LEU A 107 -23.47 6.91 -4.74
CA LEU A 107 -22.38 7.89 -4.73
C LEU A 107 -22.77 9.15 -3.94
N LEU A 108 -23.96 9.71 -4.18
CA LEU A 108 -24.46 10.90 -3.48
C LEU A 108 -24.73 10.65 -1.99
N ASN A 109 -25.32 9.51 -1.65
CA ASN A 109 -25.57 9.10 -0.26
C ASN A 109 -24.25 9.01 0.51
N ARG A 110 -23.27 8.38 -0.13
CA ARG A 110 -21.93 8.22 0.40
C ARG A 110 -21.20 9.55 0.55
N LEU A 111 -21.24 10.39 -0.47
CA LEU A 111 -20.66 11.74 -0.41
C LEU A 111 -21.25 12.53 0.76
N SER A 112 -22.58 12.50 0.89
CA SER A 112 -23.30 13.15 1.99
C SER A 112 -22.89 12.56 3.36
N TRP A 113 -22.69 11.24 3.44
CA TRP A 113 -22.18 10.60 4.64
C TRP A 113 -20.79 11.08 5.01
N LEU A 114 -19.84 11.10 4.07
CA LEU A 114 -18.47 11.56 4.29
C LEU A 114 -18.42 13.05 4.70
N LEU A 115 -19.14 13.94 3.99
CA LEU A 115 -19.24 15.36 4.33
C LEU A 115 -19.74 15.58 5.76
N SER A 116 -20.76 14.84 6.19
CA SER A 116 -21.28 14.94 7.56
C SER A 116 -20.31 14.47 8.64
N GLY A 117 -19.31 13.65 8.27
CA GLY A 117 -18.30 13.10 9.17
C GLY A 117 -17.09 14.00 9.35
N HIS A 118 -16.74 14.77 8.32
CA HIS A 118 -15.60 15.68 8.33
C HIS A 118 -15.57 16.59 9.56
N GLU A 119 -16.72 17.21 9.89
CA GLU A 119 -16.87 18.13 11.02
C GLU A 119 -16.77 17.47 12.40
N VAL A 120 -16.67 16.14 12.48
CA VAL A 120 -16.39 15.44 13.75
C VAL A 120 -14.90 15.51 14.11
N GLY A 121 -14.00 15.60 13.12
CA GLY A 121 -12.56 15.60 13.31
C GLY A 121 -11.99 14.26 13.78
N LEU A 122 -10.75 14.29 14.28
CA LEU A 122 -10.06 13.11 14.83
C LEU A 122 -10.63 12.65 16.18
N VAL A 123 -10.27 11.44 16.62
CA VAL A 123 -10.78 10.80 17.86
C VAL A 123 -10.72 11.70 19.09
N ASN A 124 -9.64 12.47 19.24
CA ASN A 124 -9.39 13.35 20.39
C ASN A 124 -9.60 14.84 20.08
N SER A 125 -10.33 15.17 19.01
CA SER A 125 -10.56 16.56 18.59
C SER A 125 -11.52 17.33 19.52
N SER A 126 -12.44 16.61 20.20
CA SER A 126 -13.41 17.16 21.15
C SER A 126 -13.90 16.08 22.11
N ASN A 127 -14.56 16.50 23.20
CA ASN A 127 -15.15 15.58 24.19
C ASN A 127 -16.31 14.72 23.67
N VAL A 128 -16.78 14.94 22.44
CA VAL A 128 -17.85 14.15 21.80
C VAL A 128 -17.37 13.44 20.53
N ALA A 129 -16.13 13.66 20.11
CA ALA A 129 -15.60 13.14 18.84
C ALA A 129 -15.59 11.61 18.83
N LEU A 130 -14.95 10.98 19.82
CA LEU A 130 -14.89 9.52 19.94
C LEU A 130 -16.28 8.86 19.87
N GLY A 131 -17.23 9.33 20.68
CA GLY A 131 -18.60 8.78 20.68
C GLY A 131 -19.36 8.98 19.36
N LYS A 132 -19.12 10.09 18.65
CA LYS A 132 -19.69 10.29 17.31
C LYS A 132 -19.04 9.37 16.27
N ILE A 133 -17.72 9.18 16.33
CA ILE A 133 -16.98 8.31 15.41
C ILE A 133 -17.41 6.85 15.60
N ASP A 134 -17.52 6.38 16.85
CA ASP A 134 -18.08 5.07 17.22
C ASP A 134 -19.45 4.83 16.58
N VAL A 135 -20.43 5.70 16.88
CA VAL A 135 -21.80 5.54 16.35
C VAL A 135 -21.82 5.59 14.82
N ARG A 136 -20.93 6.36 14.20
CA ARG A 136 -20.80 6.41 12.74
C ARG A 136 -20.23 5.10 12.17
N ALA A 137 -19.20 4.53 12.77
CA ALA A 137 -18.66 3.22 12.37
C ALA A 137 -19.75 2.15 12.46
N ARG A 138 -20.45 2.07 13.60
CA ARG A 138 -21.59 1.16 13.81
C ARG A 138 -22.73 1.38 12.83
N ALA A 139 -22.99 2.63 12.43
CA ALA A 139 -24.01 2.94 11.44
C ALA A 139 -23.68 2.36 10.06
N VAL A 140 -22.41 2.46 9.62
CA VAL A 140 -22.01 1.84 8.35
C VAL A 140 -21.97 0.33 8.48
N ALA A 141 -21.49 -0.23 9.59
CA ALA A 141 -21.53 -1.66 9.84
C ALA A 141 -22.96 -2.24 9.75
N ARG A 142 -23.94 -1.56 10.36
CA ARG A 142 -25.37 -1.93 10.24
C ARG A 142 -25.90 -1.80 8.81
N LEU A 143 -25.47 -0.79 8.07
CA LEU A 143 -25.82 -0.63 6.66
C LEU A 143 -25.28 -1.80 5.83
N CYS A 144 -23.99 -2.13 5.99
CA CYS A 144 -23.40 -3.29 5.33
C CYS A 144 -24.09 -4.60 5.74
N LYS A 145 -24.42 -4.76 7.03
CA LYS A 145 -25.15 -5.94 7.52
C LYS A 145 -26.54 -6.07 6.88
N LYS A 146 -27.22 -4.95 6.65
CA LYS A 146 -28.49 -4.94 5.90
C LYS A 146 -28.29 -5.46 4.47
N ILE A 147 -27.24 -5.02 3.77
CA ILE A 147 -26.92 -5.49 2.42
C ILE A 147 -26.54 -6.98 2.44
N ASP A 148 -25.69 -7.41 3.37
CA ASP A 148 -25.35 -8.83 3.59
C ASP A 148 -26.60 -9.71 3.77
N ASN A 149 -27.55 -9.26 4.60
CA ASN A 149 -28.80 -9.99 4.82
C ASN A 149 -29.69 -10.05 3.56
N GLN A 150 -29.60 -9.05 2.67
CA GLN A 150 -30.35 -9.01 1.40
C GLN A 150 -29.72 -9.92 0.35
N GLU A 151 -28.39 -9.93 0.24
CA GLU A 151 -27.63 -10.77 -0.68
C GLU A 151 -27.55 -12.24 -0.22
N GLY A 152 -27.70 -12.48 1.09
CA GLY A 152 -27.69 -13.82 1.69
C GLY A 152 -26.34 -14.52 1.53
N GLU A 153 -26.36 -15.80 1.17
CA GLU A 153 -25.15 -16.62 1.01
C GLU A 153 -24.24 -16.15 -0.14
N GLY A 154 -24.76 -15.33 -1.06
CA GLY A 154 -24.02 -14.74 -2.16
C GLY A 154 -23.38 -13.39 -1.84
N SER A 155 -23.42 -12.94 -0.58
CA SER A 155 -22.82 -11.65 -0.22
C SER A 155 -21.29 -11.70 -0.28
N ILE A 156 -20.69 -10.74 -0.98
CA ILE A 156 -19.23 -10.67 -1.14
C ILE A 156 -18.49 -10.37 0.16
N PHE A 157 -19.15 -9.67 1.10
CA PHE A 157 -18.56 -9.33 2.39
C PHE A 157 -18.07 -10.57 3.15
N ARG A 158 -18.76 -11.70 3.00
CA ARG A 158 -18.40 -12.98 3.66
C ARG A 158 -17.18 -13.68 3.05
N TYR A 159 -16.71 -13.25 1.88
CA TYR A 159 -15.65 -13.92 1.11
C TYR A 159 -14.49 -13.00 0.71
N ALA A 160 -14.44 -11.78 1.24
CA ALA A 160 -13.43 -10.78 0.91
C ALA A 160 -12.14 -10.85 1.76
N ASN A 161 -12.05 -11.81 2.69
CA ASN A 161 -10.91 -11.99 3.60
C ASN A 161 -9.59 -12.35 2.88
N THR A 162 -8.46 -12.14 3.56
CA THR A 162 -7.11 -12.34 2.98
C THR A 162 -6.90 -13.78 2.48
N ALA A 163 -7.40 -14.79 3.19
CA ALA A 163 -7.21 -16.20 2.84
C ALA A 163 -7.89 -16.56 1.51
N ASN A 164 -9.06 -15.98 1.23
CA ASN A 164 -9.77 -16.18 -0.03
C ASN A 164 -9.09 -15.47 -1.20
N VAL A 165 -8.55 -14.28 -0.97
CA VAL A 165 -7.72 -13.59 -1.98
C VAL A 165 -6.45 -14.39 -2.29
N ALA A 166 -5.82 -15.04 -1.30
CA ALA A 166 -4.67 -15.92 -1.55
C ALA A 166 -5.03 -17.14 -2.42
N ARG A 167 -6.24 -17.70 -2.30
CA ARG A 167 -6.75 -18.76 -3.20
C ARG A 167 -6.96 -18.25 -4.62
N ASP A 168 -7.38 -16.99 -4.77
CA ASP A 168 -7.51 -16.37 -6.09
C ASP A 168 -6.14 -16.21 -6.76
N MET A 169 -5.11 -15.82 -6.00
CA MET A 169 -3.72 -15.76 -6.51
C MET A 169 -3.25 -17.12 -7.05
N LEU A 170 -3.55 -18.21 -6.34
CA LEU A 170 -3.23 -19.56 -6.84
C LEU A 170 -3.98 -19.87 -8.15
N SER A 171 -5.24 -19.45 -8.24
CA SER A 171 -6.04 -19.63 -9.45
C SER A 171 -5.50 -18.83 -10.64
N ILE A 172 -4.94 -17.62 -10.40
CA ILE A 172 -4.28 -16.82 -11.44
C ILE A 172 -3.04 -17.56 -11.97
N ILE A 173 -2.23 -18.17 -11.09
CA ILE A 173 -1.05 -18.96 -11.49
C ILE A 173 -1.46 -20.13 -12.39
N HIS A 174 -2.45 -20.91 -11.98
CA HIS A 174 -2.93 -22.05 -12.77
C HIS A 174 -3.50 -21.62 -14.12
N ALA A 175 -4.29 -20.53 -14.15
CA ALA A 175 -4.84 -19.99 -15.40
C ALA A 175 -3.73 -19.50 -16.35
N TRP A 176 -2.66 -18.91 -15.81
CA TRP A 176 -1.50 -18.50 -16.61
C TRP A 176 -0.78 -19.71 -17.22
N ASP A 177 -0.51 -20.74 -16.42
CA ASP A 177 0.17 -21.95 -16.89
C ASP A 177 -0.64 -22.71 -17.95
N GLU A 178 -1.96 -22.79 -17.77
CA GLU A 178 -2.89 -23.37 -18.74
C GLU A 178 -2.86 -22.57 -20.05
N TRP A 179 -3.00 -21.25 -19.97
CA TRP A 179 -2.94 -20.37 -21.13
C TRP A 179 -1.61 -20.50 -21.90
N ARG A 180 -0.47 -20.51 -21.20
CA ARG A 180 0.85 -20.73 -21.82
C ARG A 180 0.99 -22.11 -22.46
N SER A 181 0.38 -23.13 -21.86
CA SER A 181 0.45 -24.50 -22.37
C SER A 181 -0.46 -24.73 -23.59
N SER A 182 -1.55 -23.97 -23.74
CA SER A 182 -2.46 -24.04 -24.90
C SER A 182 -1.77 -23.74 -26.24
N ALA A 183 -0.67 -22.99 -26.22
CA ALA A 183 0.19 -22.73 -27.38
C ALA A 183 0.98 -23.97 -27.83
N SER A 184 1.26 -24.89 -26.91
CA SER A 184 2.02 -26.11 -27.20
C SER A 184 1.19 -27.12 -28.00
N GLU A 185 -0.14 -27.11 -27.85
CA GLU A 185 -1.05 -28.00 -28.59
C GLU A 185 -1.30 -27.53 -30.03
N THR A 186 -1.38 -26.22 -30.27
CA THR A 186 -1.53 -25.66 -31.63
C THR A 186 -0.28 -25.84 -32.50
N VAL A 187 0.92 -25.87 -31.90
CA VAL A 187 2.18 -26.18 -32.61
C VAL A 187 2.35 -27.69 -32.85
N ARG A 188 1.89 -28.55 -31.94
CA ARG A 188 1.94 -30.02 -32.09
C ARG A 188 1.06 -30.57 -33.20
N HIS A 189 0.02 -29.86 -33.62
CA HIS A 189 -0.78 -30.23 -34.80
C HIS A 189 -0.12 -29.88 -36.14
N ALA A 190 1.02 -29.19 -36.15
CA ALA A 190 1.78 -28.87 -37.37
C ALA A 190 2.92 -29.86 -37.69
N GLU A 191 3.32 -30.72 -36.74
CA GLU A 191 4.39 -31.70 -36.94
C GLU A 191 4.02 -33.07 -36.37
N GLU A 192 3.35 -33.89 -37.18
CA GLU A 192 3.18 -35.33 -36.90
C GLU A 192 4.51 -36.08 -37.13
N ALA A 193 5.09 -36.63 -36.06
CA ALA A 193 5.97 -37.80 -36.11
C ALA A 193 5.79 -38.66 -34.83
N PRO A 194 5.96 -39.99 -34.90
CA PRO A 194 5.13 -40.92 -34.13
C PRO A 194 5.65 -41.25 -32.72
N ASN A 195 4.69 -41.36 -31.81
CA ASN A 195 4.61 -42.17 -30.59
C ASN A 195 5.91 -42.46 -29.81
N ARG A 196 6.06 -41.75 -28.69
CA ARG A 196 6.66 -42.30 -27.46
C ARG A 196 5.74 -42.03 -26.28
N GLU A 197 5.42 -43.08 -25.54
CA GLU A 197 4.61 -43.03 -24.33
C GLU A 197 5.19 -42.08 -23.27
N PRO A 198 4.35 -41.48 -22.41
CA PRO A 198 4.80 -40.60 -21.35
C PRO A 198 5.40 -41.42 -20.21
N GLU A 199 6.73 -41.44 -20.11
CA GLU A 199 7.40 -41.91 -18.89
C GLU A 199 7.18 -40.92 -17.75
N ALA A 200 6.94 -41.50 -16.57
CA ALA A 200 6.51 -40.86 -15.35
C ALA A 200 7.36 -39.65 -14.92
N VAL A 201 6.68 -38.61 -14.44
CA VAL A 201 7.24 -37.48 -13.71
C VAL A 201 7.91 -38.00 -12.44
N GLY A 202 9.23 -38.17 -12.49
CA GLY A 202 10.08 -38.41 -11.33
C GLY A 202 10.62 -37.09 -10.79
N ALA A 203 9.96 -36.56 -9.76
CA ALA A 203 10.52 -35.50 -8.92
C ALA A 203 11.62 -36.08 -8.02
N ALA A 204 12.81 -35.51 -8.09
CA ALA A 204 13.74 -35.46 -6.96
C ALA A 204 14.76 -34.33 -7.20
N ALA A 205 14.68 -33.30 -6.35
CA ALA A 205 15.75 -32.32 -6.18
C ALA A 205 17.09 -33.05 -5.97
N ARG A 206 18.10 -32.68 -6.75
CA ARG A 206 19.46 -33.20 -6.55
C ARG A 206 20.10 -32.45 -5.39
N LEU A 207 20.42 -33.18 -4.33
CA LEU A 207 21.28 -32.72 -3.24
C LEU A 207 22.67 -32.43 -3.79
N ASP A 208 23.18 -31.21 -3.60
CA ASP A 208 24.62 -30.95 -3.69
C ASP A 208 25.26 -31.39 -2.36
N GLU A 209 25.95 -32.53 -2.40
CA GLU A 209 26.63 -33.14 -1.25
C GLU A 209 27.77 -32.27 -0.68
N SER A 210 28.15 -31.17 -1.33
CA SER A 210 29.20 -30.26 -0.85
C SER A 210 28.68 -29.09 -0.01
N THR A 211 27.41 -28.71 -0.14
CA THR A 211 26.82 -27.51 0.50
C THR A 211 25.63 -27.81 1.41
N GLY A 212 25.02 -29.00 1.31
CA GLY A 212 23.86 -29.36 2.13
C GLY A 212 22.59 -28.56 1.81
N MET A 213 22.57 -27.82 0.70
CA MET A 213 21.41 -27.06 0.22
C MET A 213 20.79 -27.76 -0.99
N VAL A 214 19.46 -27.85 -1.00
CA VAL A 214 18.70 -28.17 -2.21
C VAL A 214 18.85 -26.97 -3.14
N GLU A 215 19.44 -27.13 -4.34
CA GLU A 215 19.38 -26.04 -5.33
C GLU A 215 17.90 -25.78 -5.63
N PRO A 216 17.37 -24.61 -5.28
CA PRO A 216 16.00 -24.28 -5.63
C PRO A 216 15.90 -24.33 -7.15
N THR A 217 14.96 -25.08 -7.70
CA THR A 217 14.78 -25.12 -9.15
C THR A 217 14.57 -23.70 -9.65
N ARG A 218 15.43 -23.22 -10.57
CA ARG A 218 15.30 -21.86 -11.15
C ARG A 218 13.94 -21.62 -11.83
N SER A 219 13.27 -22.69 -12.25
CA SER A 219 11.94 -22.60 -12.87
C SER A 219 10.90 -22.05 -11.90
N THR A 220 10.14 -21.07 -12.37
CA THR A 220 9.02 -20.45 -11.67
C THR A 220 7.66 -20.99 -12.12
N LYS A 221 7.62 -21.97 -13.04
CA LYS A 221 6.37 -22.59 -13.52
C LYS A 221 5.56 -23.17 -12.37
N GLY A 222 4.26 -22.86 -12.32
CA GLY A 222 3.38 -23.26 -11.22
C GLY A 222 3.70 -22.59 -9.88
N LYS A 223 4.52 -21.54 -9.88
CA LYS A 223 4.93 -20.80 -8.69
C LYS A 223 4.57 -19.32 -8.83
N LEU A 224 4.32 -18.70 -7.68
CA LEU A 224 4.07 -17.28 -7.54
C LEU A 224 5.40 -16.50 -7.63
N VAL A 225 5.48 -15.58 -8.57
CA VAL A 225 6.40 -14.44 -8.54
C VAL A 225 5.57 -13.22 -8.14
N TYR A 226 5.93 -12.56 -7.04
CA TYR A 226 5.06 -11.56 -6.40
C TYR A 226 5.84 -10.46 -5.70
N TRP A 227 5.33 -9.24 -5.84
CA TRP A 227 5.75 -8.10 -5.01
C TRP A 227 4.52 -7.44 -4.36
N GLY A 228 4.43 -7.58 -3.04
CA GLY A 228 3.38 -6.99 -2.22
C GLY A 228 3.91 -5.85 -1.36
N PHE A 229 3.15 -4.76 -1.31
CA PHE A 229 3.46 -3.59 -0.47
C PHE A 229 2.44 -3.46 0.66
N SER A 230 2.87 -3.06 1.86
CA SER A 230 1.95 -2.78 2.98
C SER A 230 1.05 -4.00 3.29
N TYR A 231 -0.27 -3.87 3.33
CA TYR A 231 -1.21 -5.02 3.41
C TYR A 231 -0.93 -6.14 2.37
N GLY A 232 -0.38 -5.82 1.20
CA GLY A 232 0.07 -6.82 0.22
C GLY A 232 1.12 -7.79 0.79
N THR A 233 1.90 -7.37 1.79
CA THR A 233 2.83 -8.26 2.50
C THR A 233 2.10 -9.30 3.33
N LEU A 234 1.00 -8.94 3.98
CA LEU A 234 0.12 -9.87 4.70
C LEU A 234 -0.49 -10.88 3.72
N LEU A 235 -0.93 -10.41 2.55
CA LEU A 235 -1.46 -11.26 1.50
C LEU A 235 -0.42 -12.26 0.97
N GLY A 236 0.80 -11.79 0.68
CA GLY A 236 1.92 -12.64 0.24
C GLY A 236 2.36 -13.64 1.31
N ALA A 237 2.46 -13.22 2.56
CA ALA A 237 2.76 -14.10 3.69
C ALA A 237 1.63 -15.14 3.88
N THR A 238 0.37 -14.73 3.69
CA THR A 238 -0.78 -15.62 3.79
C THR A 238 -0.75 -16.70 2.70
N PHE A 239 -0.48 -16.29 1.46
CA PHE A 239 -0.27 -17.21 0.35
C PHE A 239 0.86 -18.21 0.64
N ALA A 240 2.02 -17.72 1.10
CA ALA A 240 3.18 -18.57 1.38
C ALA A 240 2.93 -19.60 2.48
N SER A 241 2.12 -19.24 3.49
CA SER A 241 1.70 -20.15 4.56
C SER A 241 0.72 -21.22 4.06
N MET A 242 -0.25 -20.83 3.22
CA MET A 242 -1.28 -21.74 2.70
C MET A 242 -0.77 -22.65 1.58
N PHE A 243 0.15 -22.14 0.75
CA PHE A 243 0.64 -22.79 -0.46
C PHE A 243 2.18 -22.74 -0.54
N PRO A 244 2.91 -23.30 0.45
CA PRO A 244 4.37 -23.21 0.51
C PRO A 244 5.06 -23.78 -0.73
N ASN A 245 4.46 -24.81 -1.35
CA ASN A 245 4.94 -25.43 -2.58
C ASN A 245 4.65 -24.61 -3.85
N ALA A 246 3.89 -23.52 -3.77
CA ALA A 246 3.63 -22.63 -4.90
C ALA A 246 4.43 -21.31 -4.77
N VAL A 247 5.42 -21.23 -3.88
CA VAL A 247 6.25 -20.04 -3.67
C VAL A 247 7.45 -20.05 -4.62
N GLY A 248 7.56 -19.03 -5.48
CA GLY A 248 8.62 -18.86 -6.47
C GLY A 248 9.59 -17.74 -6.13
N ARG A 249 9.15 -16.48 -6.23
CA ARG A 249 9.91 -15.29 -5.81
C ARG A 249 8.95 -14.30 -5.16
N LEU A 250 9.00 -14.18 -3.84
CA LEU A 250 8.16 -13.23 -3.10
C LEU A 250 9.03 -12.12 -2.53
N VAL A 251 8.72 -10.88 -2.89
CA VAL A 251 9.25 -9.65 -2.29
C VAL A 251 8.13 -9.01 -1.47
N LEU A 252 8.34 -8.88 -0.16
CA LEU A 252 7.36 -8.32 0.77
C LEU A 252 7.93 -7.03 1.37
N ASP A 253 7.38 -5.88 1.00
CA ASP A 253 7.91 -4.54 1.30
C ASP A 253 6.95 -3.72 2.17
N GLY A 254 7.42 -3.21 3.32
CA GLY A 254 6.57 -2.59 4.34
C GLY A 254 5.71 -3.65 5.02
N VAL A 255 6.35 -4.45 5.88
CA VAL A 255 5.86 -5.75 6.30
C VAL A 255 4.84 -5.64 7.45
N VAL A 256 3.63 -6.13 7.22
CA VAL A 256 2.60 -6.25 8.24
C VAL A 256 2.89 -7.46 9.13
N ASP A 257 2.88 -7.26 10.46
CA ASP A 257 2.90 -8.35 11.42
C ASP A 257 1.55 -9.06 11.41
N ALA A 258 1.54 -10.27 10.89
CA ALA A 258 0.32 -11.02 10.68
C ALA A 258 -0.35 -11.51 11.98
N ASP A 259 0.41 -11.67 13.09
CA ASP A 259 -0.19 -11.99 14.40
C ASP A 259 -0.89 -10.76 14.99
N HIS A 260 -0.34 -9.57 14.72
CA HIS A 260 -0.83 -8.29 15.21
C HIS A 260 -2.03 -7.79 14.42
N TYR A 261 -2.06 -8.04 13.11
CA TYR A 261 -3.14 -7.61 12.22
C TYR A 261 -4.53 -8.13 12.64
N VAL A 262 -4.60 -9.36 13.14
CA VAL A 262 -5.85 -9.96 13.62
C VAL A 262 -6.22 -9.53 15.05
N GLN A 263 -5.39 -8.71 15.70
CA GLN A 263 -5.68 -8.18 17.04
C GLN A 263 -6.56 -6.93 16.96
N PRO A 264 -7.37 -6.66 18.00
CA PRO A 264 -8.19 -5.45 18.06
C PRO A 264 -7.40 -4.13 18.15
N ILE A 265 -6.13 -4.13 18.61
CA ILE A 265 -5.32 -2.91 18.75
C ILE A 265 -3.99 -3.07 18.02
N TRP A 266 -3.71 -2.14 17.11
CA TRP A 266 -2.44 -2.08 16.42
C TRP A 266 -1.50 -1.03 17.02
N VAL A 267 -1.18 -1.16 18.32
CA VAL A 267 -0.34 -0.17 19.04
C VAL A 267 1.06 -0.08 18.43
N ASP A 268 1.62 -1.25 18.10
CA ASP A 268 3.00 -1.36 17.63
C ASP A 268 3.22 -0.67 16.29
N SER A 269 2.18 -0.47 15.47
CA SER A 269 2.27 0.19 14.16
C SER A 269 2.72 1.65 14.23
N LEU A 270 2.53 2.33 15.37
CA LEU A 270 2.79 3.78 15.50
C LEU A 270 4.11 4.14 16.17
N ILE A 271 4.89 3.16 16.61
CA ILE A 271 6.07 3.43 17.46
C ILE A 271 7.10 4.35 16.79
N ASP A 272 7.14 4.37 15.47
CA ASP A 272 8.08 5.17 14.69
C ASP A 272 7.53 6.54 14.26
N ALA A 273 6.21 6.76 14.35
CA ALA A 273 5.56 7.94 13.76
C ALA A 273 6.08 9.27 14.33
N ASP A 274 6.21 9.38 15.67
CA ASP A 274 6.74 10.58 16.31
C ASP A 274 8.22 10.79 16.01
N ALA A 275 9.00 9.69 15.95
CA ALA A 275 10.42 9.77 15.63
C ALA A 275 10.65 10.29 14.21
N ILE A 276 9.84 9.84 13.23
CA ILE A 276 9.89 10.35 11.86
C ILE A 276 9.44 11.81 11.81
N TRP A 277 8.41 12.18 12.57
CA TRP A 277 7.95 13.58 12.63
C TRP A 277 9.00 14.50 13.25
N ASP A 278 9.74 14.07 14.26
CA ASP A 278 10.80 14.87 14.87
C ASP A 278 11.94 15.19 13.88
N GLU A 279 12.22 14.31 12.92
CA GLU A 279 13.21 14.56 11.86
C GLU A 279 12.81 15.70 10.91
N PHE A 280 11.52 16.01 10.77
CA PHE A 280 11.09 17.15 9.96
C PHE A 280 11.79 18.45 10.41
N PHE A 281 11.90 18.68 11.71
CA PHE A 281 12.51 19.89 12.24
C PHE A 281 14.03 19.91 12.04
N VAL A 282 14.67 18.74 12.10
CA VAL A 282 16.09 18.57 11.81
C VAL A 282 16.36 18.87 10.35
N TYR A 283 15.66 18.20 9.43
CA TYR A 283 15.83 18.42 7.99
C TYR A 283 15.47 19.85 7.56
N CYS A 284 14.42 20.44 8.12
CA CYS A 284 14.07 21.83 7.83
C CYS A 284 15.17 22.80 8.28
N HIS A 285 15.77 22.57 9.46
CA HIS A 285 16.90 23.36 9.93
C HIS A 285 18.13 23.18 9.04
N GLU A 286 18.48 21.94 8.65
CA GLU A 286 19.58 21.63 7.74
C GLU A 286 19.40 22.29 6.36
N ALA A 287 18.16 22.33 5.86
CA ALA A 287 17.81 22.97 4.59
C ALA A 287 17.91 24.52 4.65
N GLY A 288 17.89 25.11 5.84
CA GLY A 288 17.98 26.56 6.02
C GLY A 288 16.91 27.31 5.23
N GLN A 289 17.33 28.24 4.37
CA GLN A 289 16.39 29.07 3.58
C GLN A 289 15.57 28.27 2.55
N ASP A 290 15.98 27.04 2.21
CA ASP A 290 15.19 26.18 1.33
C ASP A 290 13.94 25.62 2.03
N CYS A 291 13.94 25.57 3.37
CA CYS A 291 12.74 25.28 4.15
C CYS A 291 11.97 26.58 4.44
N ARG A 292 10.75 26.74 3.90
CA ARG A 292 9.96 27.96 4.11
C ARG A 292 9.59 28.24 5.56
N LEU A 293 9.56 27.23 6.42
CA LEU A 293 9.26 27.42 7.84
C LEU A 293 10.45 27.99 8.62
N PHE A 294 11.68 27.90 8.09
CA PHE A 294 12.90 28.40 8.70
C PHE A 294 12.95 29.94 8.68
N ARG A 295 13.57 30.54 9.69
CA ARG A 295 13.90 31.97 9.77
C ARG A 295 15.38 32.14 10.12
N PRO A 296 16.06 33.20 9.64
CA PRO A 296 17.46 33.43 9.99
C PRO A 296 17.71 33.44 11.51
N GLY A 297 18.60 32.56 11.97
CA GLY A 297 18.93 32.41 13.38
C GLY A 297 18.09 31.39 14.15
N ASP A 298 17.18 30.67 13.48
CA ASP A 298 16.47 29.54 14.08
C ASP A 298 17.43 28.39 14.43
N ASP A 299 17.18 27.77 15.57
CA ASP A 299 17.58 26.39 15.88
C ASP A 299 16.37 25.45 15.70
N VAL A 300 16.61 24.13 15.80
CA VAL A 300 15.56 23.09 15.67
C VAL A 300 14.36 23.36 16.61
N ASP A 301 14.65 23.74 17.86
CA ASP A 301 13.62 24.03 18.87
C ASP A 301 12.77 25.25 18.54
N SER A 302 13.31 26.24 17.85
CA SER A 302 12.58 27.43 17.39
C SER A 302 11.57 27.07 16.30
N ILE A 303 11.94 26.20 15.36
CA ILE A 303 11.03 25.69 14.32
C ILE A 303 9.93 24.84 14.95
N LYS A 304 10.30 23.95 15.89
CA LYS A 304 9.35 23.10 16.63
C LYS A 304 8.35 23.92 17.44
N ARG A 305 8.79 24.98 18.13
CA ARG A 305 7.88 25.91 18.84
C ARG A 305 6.91 26.61 17.90
N ARG A 306 7.38 27.09 16.75
CA ARG A 306 6.53 27.72 15.73
C ARG A 306 5.45 26.78 15.22
N PHE A 307 5.79 25.51 14.97
CA PHE A 307 4.81 24.49 14.64
C PHE A 307 3.77 24.29 15.75
N HIS A 308 4.19 24.15 17.00
CA HIS A 308 3.26 24.03 18.12
C HIS A 308 2.33 25.24 18.25
N ASP A 309 2.83 26.45 18.01
CA ASP A 309 2.00 27.67 18.01
C ASP A 309 0.93 27.64 16.91
N ILE A 310 1.26 27.14 15.71
CA ILE A 310 0.31 26.93 14.62
C ILE A 310 -0.78 25.95 15.07
N MET A 311 -0.42 24.78 15.59
CA MET A 311 -1.39 23.76 16.01
C MET A 311 -2.25 24.25 17.18
N ASN A 312 -1.66 24.91 18.17
CA ASN A 312 -2.38 25.50 19.31
C ASN A 312 -3.37 26.59 18.87
N ARG A 313 -3.02 27.38 17.85
CA ARG A 313 -3.93 28.37 17.26
C ARG A 313 -5.10 27.67 16.58
N LEU A 314 -4.83 26.68 15.72
CA LEU A 314 -5.86 25.94 14.99
C LEU A 314 -6.83 25.20 15.91
N GLN A 315 -6.35 24.66 17.03
CA GLN A 315 -7.21 24.03 18.04
C GLN A 315 -8.18 25.01 18.70
N LYS A 316 -7.77 26.26 18.90
CA LYS A 316 -8.63 27.31 19.50
C LYS A 316 -9.53 27.97 18.48
N ARG A 317 -9.04 28.14 17.25
CA ARG A 317 -9.73 28.84 16.18
C ARG A 317 -9.34 28.21 14.84
N PRO A 318 -10.20 27.35 14.27
CA PRO A 318 -10.05 26.89 12.89
C PRO A 318 -9.91 28.07 11.93
N GLU A 319 -9.16 27.88 10.86
CA GLU A 319 -8.99 28.90 9.83
C GLU A 319 -10.15 28.84 8.83
N ILE A 320 -10.62 30.02 8.41
CA ILE A 320 -11.67 30.15 7.40
C ILE A 320 -10.99 30.33 6.05
N VAL A 321 -11.26 29.40 5.14
CA VAL A 321 -10.77 29.42 3.77
C VAL A 321 -11.93 29.69 2.82
N ILE A 322 -11.81 30.74 2.01
CA ILE A 322 -12.74 31.07 0.93
C ILE A 322 -11.92 31.02 -0.36
N SER A 323 -12.22 30.07 -1.25
CA SER A 323 -11.54 29.99 -2.53
C SER A 323 -11.73 31.29 -3.32
N LEU A 324 -10.63 31.78 -3.91
CA LEU A 324 -10.66 32.92 -4.83
C LEU A 324 -11.04 32.50 -6.26
N GLN A 325 -11.22 31.19 -6.52
CA GLN A 325 -11.66 30.73 -7.83
C GLN A 325 -13.15 31.06 -8.06
N PRO A 326 -13.51 31.69 -9.20
CA PRO A 326 -14.86 32.21 -9.42
C PRO A 326 -16.00 31.17 -9.38
N ASP A 327 -15.67 29.90 -9.63
CA ASP A 327 -16.59 28.76 -9.69
C ASP A 327 -16.65 27.95 -8.38
N GLU A 328 -15.79 28.23 -7.41
CA GLU A 328 -15.64 27.48 -6.16
C GLU A 328 -16.19 28.24 -4.94
N ASN A 329 -17.30 29.00 -5.10
CA ASN A 329 -17.97 29.80 -4.06
C ASN A 329 -18.48 28.98 -2.84
N MET A 330 -17.57 28.35 -2.11
CA MET A 330 -17.81 27.50 -0.95
C MET A 330 -16.86 27.92 0.18
N PRO A 331 -17.38 28.25 1.38
CA PRO A 331 -16.54 28.41 2.56
C PRO A 331 -16.06 27.04 3.05
N VAL A 332 -14.79 26.98 3.43
CA VAL A 332 -14.14 25.76 3.93
C VAL A 332 -13.44 26.07 5.25
N LEU A 333 -13.49 25.12 6.18
CA LEU A 333 -12.83 25.23 7.48
C LEU A 333 -11.57 24.35 7.49
N VAL A 334 -10.44 24.90 7.91
CA VAL A 334 -9.21 24.14 8.16
C VAL A 334 -8.99 24.04 9.66
N THR A 335 -9.10 22.83 10.19
CA THR A 335 -8.98 22.49 11.60
C THR A 335 -7.59 21.93 11.94
N ALA A 336 -7.29 21.82 13.24
CA ALA A 336 -6.10 21.10 13.69
C ALA A 336 -6.13 19.60 13.32
N SER A 337 -7.33 19.01 13.18
CA SER A 337 -7.49 17.62 12.73
C SER A 337 -7.04 17.45 11.28
N ASP A 338 -7.39 18.40 10.41
CA ASP A 338 -7.01 18.37 8.99
C ASP A 338 -5.50 18.46 8.82
N VAL A 339 -4.87 19.41 9.52
CA VAL A 339 -3.42 19.56 9.49
C VAL A 339 -2.74 18.31 10.04
N LYS A 340 -3.22 17.74 11.16
CA LYS A 340 -2.61 16.53 11.74
C LYS A 340 -2.74 15.30 10.82
N MET A 341 -3.86 15.14 10.13
CA MET A 341 -4.04 14.07 9.13
C MET A 341 -3.05 14.25 7.96
N PHE A 342 -2.87 15.49 7.50
CA PHE A 342 -1.87 15.79 6.46
C PHE A 342 -0.45 15.51 6.94
N LEU A 343 -0.09 15.89 8.17
CA LEU A 343 1.21 15.57 8.75
C LEU A 343 1.45 14.07 8.81
N PHE A 344 0.48 13.29 9.30
CA PHE A 344 0.60 11.83 9.32
C PHE A 344 0.79 11.25 7.90
N SER A 345 0.03 11.75 6.93
CA SER A 345 0.18 11.34 5.53
C SER A 345 1.57 11.68 4.97
N SER A 346 2.20 12.76 5.43
CA SER A 346 3.57 13.13 5.04
C SER A 346 4.62 12.14 5.52
N LEU A 347 4.37 11.44 6.63
CA LEU A 347 5.29 10.45 7.19
C LEU A 347 5.44 9.22 6.27
N TYR A 348 4.51 8.98 5.34
CA TYR A 348 4.63 7.89 4.38
C TYR A 348 5.82 8.07 3.42
N ALA A 349 6.19 9.31 3.10
CA ALA A 349 7.32 9.60 2.24
C ALA A 349 7.93 10.97 2.59
N PRO A 350 8.64 11.05 3.73
CA PRO A 350 9.19 12.31 4.23
C PRO A 350 10.13 12.97 3.22
N MET A 351 10.91 12.17 2.48
CA MET A 351 11.82 12.61 1.43
C MET A 351 11.13 13.48 0.37
N ALA A 352 9.91 13.13 0.01
CA ALA A 352 9.13 13.85 -0.99
C ALA A 352 8.21 14.92 -0.37
N LEU A 353 7.64 14.67 0.81
CA LEU A 353 6.51 15.44 1.34
C LEU A 353 6.89 16.54 2.34
N PHE A 354 8.02 16.42 3.05
CA PHE A 354 8.44 17.43 4.03
C PHE A 354 8.62 18.85 3.43
N PRO A 355 9.16 19.03 2.22
CA PRO A 355 9.19 20.36 1.58
C PRO A 355 7.81 21.01 1.47
N PHE A 356 6.80 20.23 1.10
CA PHE A 356 5.44 20.73 0.97
C PHE A 356 4.77 20.97 2.32
N VAL A 357 5.10 20.17 3.34
CA VAL A 357 4.65 20.41 4.72
C VAL A 357 5.17 21.76 5.22
N ALA A 358 6.45 22.07 5.00
CA ALA A 358 7.01 23.36 5.39
C ALA A 358 6.32 24.53 4.68
N ASP A 359 6.12 24.43 3.36
CA ASP A 359 5.39 25.44 2.59
C ASP A 359 3.96 25.64 3.13
N PHE A 360 3.27 24.55 3.42
CA PHE A 360 1.89 24.58 3.92
C PHE A 360 1.80 25.22 5.32
N LEU A 361 2.67 24.81 6.25
CA LEU A 361 2.72 25.38 7.60
C LEU A 361 3.06 26.88 7.58
N ASP A 362 3.94 27.30 6.67
CA ASP A 362 4.29 28.71 6.45
C ASP A 362 3.08 29.53 5.96
N VAL A 363 2.32 29.01 4.99
CA VAL A 363 1.07 29.64 4.52
C VAL A 363 0.04 29.80 5.65
N ILE A 364 -0.09 28.79 6.51
CA ILE A 364 -0.96 28.89 7.69
C ILE A 364 -0.46 29.99 8.62
N LEU A 365 0.85 30.02 8.90
CA LEU A 365 1.48 31.00 9.78
C LEU A 365 1.26 32.43 9.32
N GLU A 366 1.40 32.69 8.01
CA GLU A 366 1.18 34.02 7.41
C GLU A 366 -0.30 34.43 7.35
N GLY A 367 -1.24 33.49 7.55
CA GLY A 367 -2.68 33.74 7.40
C GLY A 367 -3.11 33.86 5.93
N SER A 368 -2.33 33.28 5.02
CA SER A 368 -2.49 33.41 3.57
C SER A 368 -3.19 32.21 2.91
N LEU A 369 -3.84 31.33 3.68
CA LEU A 369 -4.53 30.13 3.16
C LEU A 369 -5.54 30.45 2.05
N ASN A 370 -6.22 31.60 2.09
CA ASN A 370 -7.16 32.04 1.05
C ASN A 370 -6.50 32.32 -0.32
N GLN A 371 -5.22 32.69 -0.32
CA GLN A 371 -4.45 32.96 -1.54
C GLN A 371 -3.80 31.71 -2.09
N ALA A 372 -3.82 30.65 -1.30
CA ALA A 372 -3.21 29.40 -1.63
C ALA A 372 -4.28 28.52 -2.32
N PRO A 373 -3.92 27.74 -3.35
CA PRO A 373 -4.90 27.05 -4.19
C PRO A 373 -5.73 26.02 -3.38
N SER A 374 -7.04 26.28 -3.24
CA SER A 374 -8.00 25.53 -2.41
C SER A 374 -9.34 25.43 -3.14
N PRO A 375 -10.18 24.38 -3.00
CA PRO A 375 -9.97 22.93 -2.80
C PRO A 375 -10.78 22.15 -3.89
N PRO A 376 -11.20 20.87 -3.77
CA PRO A 376 -11.70 20.11 -4.92
C PRO A 376 -13.06 20.60 -5.40
N VAL A 377 -13.12 21.05 -6.65
CA VAL A 377 -14.38 21.19 -7.39
C VAL A 377 -15.05 19.80 -7.45
N LEU A 378 -16.38 19.74 -7.25
CA LEU A 378 -17.24 18.58 -7.58
C LEU A 378 -16.81 17.76 -8.83
N PRO A 379 -16.27 18.34 -9.93
CA PRO A 379 -15.71 17.58 -11.04
C PRO A 379 -14.52 16.67 -10.72
N ARG A 380 -13.90 16.67 -9.53
CA ARG A 380 -12.96 15.61 -9.12
C ARG A 380 -13.65 14.33 -8.63
N LEU A 381 -15.00 14.30 -8.57
CA LEU A 381 -15.82 13.09 -8.40
C LEU A 381 -15.83 12.18 -9.65
N CYS A 382 -14.95 12.41 -10.64
CA CYS A 382 -14.74 11.51 -11.79
C CYS A 382 -14.20 10.11 -11.39
N HIS A 383 -13.96 9.85 -10.09
CA HIS A 383 -13.55 8.55 -9.55
C HIS A 383 -14.65 7.96 -8.66
N ASN A 384 -14.76 6.63 -8.66
CA ASN A 384 -15.62 5.95 -7.68
C ASN A 384 -15.12 6.30 -6.28
N LEU A 385 -16.00 6.90 -5.47
CA LEU A 385 -15.79 6.94 -4.04
C LEU A 385 -15.87 5.49 -3.55
N ASP A 386 -14.72 4.85 -3.31
CA ASP A 386 -14.60 3.47 -2.85
C ASP A 386 -14.38 3.46 -1.34
N LEU A 387 -15.12 2.61 -0.62
CA LEU A 387 -15.00 2.54 0.85
C LEU A 387 -13.75 1.72 1.04
N PRO A 388 -12.97 1.98 2.10
CA PRO A 388 -12.01 0.99 2.52
C PRO A 388 -12.77 -0.33 2.59
N VAL A 389 -12.35 -1.32 1.80
CA VAL A 389 -12.87 -2.67 1.97
C VAL A 389 -12.35 -3.09 3.33
N TRP A 390 -13.24 -3.12 4.31
CA TRP A 390 -12.85 -3.49 5.64
C TRP A 390 -12.49 -4.96 5.61
N PRO A 391 -11.26 -5.29 6.03
CA PRO A 391 -10.84 -6.67 6.13
C PRO A 391 -11.73 -7.31 7.20
N ASP A 392 -12.44 -8.38 6.83
CA ASP A 392 -13.15 -9.24 7.79
C ASP A 392 -12.18 -10.09 8.65
N ASP A 393 -10.89 -9.72 8.63
CA ASP A 393 -9.81 -10.41 9.31
C ASP A 393 -9.69 -10.00 10.79
N SER A 394 -10.38 -8.94 11.21
CA SER A 394 -10.47 -8.51 12.61
C SER A 394 -11.86 -7.97 12.93
N GLN A 395 -12.46 -8.43 14.03
CA GLN A 395 -13.75 -7.92 14.54
C GLN A 395 -13.52 -7.06 15.78
N LEU A 396 -14.14 -5.88 15.81
CA LEU A 396 -14.16 -4.97 16.95
C LEU A 396 -15.62 -4.71 17.34
N ASN A 397 -15.94 -4.80 18.63
CA ASN A 397 -17.27 -4.47 19.14
C ASN A 397 -17.16 -4.00 20.60
N GLU A 398 -16.77 -2.74 20.77
CA GLU A 398 -16.45 -2.15 22.08
C GLU A 398 -17.27 -0.90 22.36
N ASP A 399 -17.64 -0.69 23.62
CA ASP A 399 -18.33 0.53 24.02
C ASP A 399 -17.37 1.73 24.13
N VAL A 400 -17.93 2.95 24.16
CA VAL A 400 -17.14 4.19 24.20
C VAL A 400 -16.12 4.23 25.35
N PRO A 401 -16.43 3.78 26.59
CA PRO A 401 -15.43 3.68 27.66
C PRO A 401 -14.23 2.76 27.32
N ALA A 402 -14.47 1.57 26.76
CA ALA A 402 -13.39 0.67 26.36
C ALA A 402 -12.56 1.25 25.20
N LEU A 403 -13.22 1.91 24.25
CA LEU A 403 -12.56 2.64 23.17
C LEU A 403 -11.71 3.81 23.72
N GLN A 404 -12.17 4.50 24.76
CA GLN A 404 -11.41 5.57 25.41
C GLN A 404 -10.15 5.04 26.11
N GLU A 405 -10.24 3.92 26.85
CA GLU A 405 -9.08 3.27 27.45
C GLU A 405 -8.06 2.83 26.37
N ARG A 406 -8.56 2.33 25.25
CA ARG A 406 -7.74 1.97 24.09
C ARG A 406 -7.05 3.19 23.48
N PHE A 407 -7.77 4.29 23.31
CA PHE A 407 -7.19 5.55 22.84
C PHE A 407 -6.05 5.97 23.77
N GLU A 408 -6.27 5.97 25.08
CA GLU A 408 -5.27 6.38 26.08
C GLU A 408 -4.03 5.48 26.03
N LYS A 409 -4.23 4.16 25.86
CA LYS A 409 -3.13 3.23 25.65
C LYS A 409 -2.33 3.61 24.41
N MET A 410 -2.97 3.82 23.26
CA MET A 410 -2.28 4.21 22.02
C MET A 410 -1.59 5.58 22.14
N ALA A 411 -2.25 6.55 22.76
CA ALA A 411 -1.73 7.90 22.98
C ALA A 411 -0.50 7.93 23.90
N SER A 412 -0.28 6.88 24.69
CA SER A 412 0.96 6.74 25.47
C SER A 412 2.19 6.39 24.62
N TYR A 413 2.00 5.86 23.41
CA TYR A 413 3.08 5.51 22.48
C TYR A 413 3.32 6.60 21.44
N SER A 414 2.25 7.22 20.93
CA SER A 414 2.36 8.17 19.83
C SER A 414 1.40 9.33 19.92
N THR A 415 1.86 10.52 19.53
CA THR A 415 0.96 11.67 19.38
C THR A 415 -0.03 11.50 18.22
N PHE A 416 0.22 10.59 17.28
CA PHE A 416 -0.67 10.28 16.14
C PHE A 416 -1.72 9.19 16.43
N ALA A 417 -1.87 8.79 17.70
CA ALA A 417 -2.85 7.79 18.12
C ALA A 417 -4.30 8.11 17.67
N ASP A 418 -4.67 9.38 17.61
CA ASP A 418 -6.01 9.83 17.21
C ASP A 418 -6.27 9.70 15.70
N VAL A 419 -5.23 9.82 14.88
CA VAL A 419 -5.27 9.52 13.43
C VAL A 419 -5.44 8.02 13.24
N TRP A 420 -4.56 7.22 13.84
CA TRP A 420 -4.56 5.77 13.66
C TRP A 420 -5.80 5.09 14.22
N MET A 421 -6.25 5.51 15.41
CA MET A 421 -7.47 4.96 16.00
C MET A 421 -8.70 5.28 15.14
N GLY A 422 -8.72 6.42 14.46
CA GLY A 422 -9.75 6.75 13.47
C GLY A 422 -9.84 5.73 12.32
N LEU A 423 -8.72 5.12 11.93
CA LEU A 423 -8.69 4.04 10.94
C LEU A 423 -9.17 2.70 11.53
N ASN A 424 -8.79 2.39 12.78
CA ASN A 424 -9.11 1.13 13.45
C ASN A 424 -10.60 1.03 13.85
N ILE A 425 -11.17 2.13 14.37
CA ILE A 425 -12.57 2.17 14.85
C ILE A 425 -13.58 1.95 13.72
N GLY A 426 -13.18 2.07 12.46
CA GLY A 426 -14.06 1.79 11.30
C GLY A 426 -14.65 0.38 11.30
N CYS A 427 -14.01 -0.58 11.98
CA CYS A 427 -14.51 -1.95 12.12
C CYS A 427 -15.43 -2.15 13.34
N ASP A 428 -15.68 -1.11 14.15
CA ASP A 428 -16.48 -1.26 15.36
C ASP A 428 -17.97 -1.54 15.07
N GLY A 429 -18.47 -2.61 15.67
CA GLY A 429 -19.82 -3.12 15.43
C GLY A 429 -19.98 -3.89 14.11
N TRP A 430 -18.89 -4.36 13.50
CA TRP A 430 -18.94 -5.24 12.33
C TRP A 430 -19.52 -6.62 12.69
N GLU A 431 -20.66 -6.97 12.09
CA GLU A 431 -21.44 -8.19 12.40
C GLU A 431 -21.55 -9.17 11.20
N ILE A 432 -20.79 -8.92 10.14
CA ILE A 432 -20.72 -9.86 9.02
C ILE A 432 -19.64 -10.88 9.39
N GLU A 433 -19.99 -12.16 9.32
CA GLU A 433 -19.05 -13.25 9.60
C GLU A 433 -18.47 -13.78 8.31
N ALA A 434 -17.14 -13.80 8.22
CA ALA A 434 -16.43 -14.45 7.14
C ALA A 434 -16.82 -15.93 7.07
N LYS A 435 -17.09 -16.42 5.85
CA LYS A 435 -17.41 -17.85 5.64
C LYS A 435 -16.22 -18.73 6.01
N ASP A 436 -15.03 -18.29 5.64
CA ASP A 436 -13.76 -18.87 6.06
C ASP A 436 -13.15 -17.94 7.11
N PRO A 437 -12.89 -18.39 8.34
CA PRO A 437 -12.29 -17.53 9.34
C PRO A 437 -10.91 -17.05 8.87
N PRO A 438 -10.47 -15.84 9.28
CA PRO A 438 -9.12 -15.38 9.00
C PRO A 438 -8.08 -16.39 9.48
N MET A 439 -6.97 -16.44 8.77
CA MET A 439 -5.87 -17.30 9.19
C MET A 439 -5.34 -16.81 10.54
N ARG A 440 -5.61 -17.58 11.60
CA ARG A 440 -5.11 -17.28 12.93
C ARG A 440 -3.66 -17.71 13.06
N TRP A 441 -2.77 -16.81 12.68
CA TRP A 441 -1.31 -16.95 12.83
C TRP A 441 -0.90 -17.28 14.28
N GLY A 442 -1.73 -16.89 15.26
CA GLY A 442 -1.57 -17.08 16.71
C GLY A 442 -2.49 -18.10 17.43
N ASP A 443 -3.47 -18.75 16.79
CA ASP A 443 -4.31 -19.82 17.43
C ASP A 443 -4.39 -21.20 16.69
N HIS A 444 -3.71 -21.38 15.54
CA HIS A 444 -3.56 -22.69 14.91
C HIS A 444 -2.83 -23.73 15.83
N PRO A 445 -3.19 -25.03 15.89
CA PRO A 445 -2.56 -26.05 16.77
C PRO A 445 -1.03 -26.22 16.65
N ALA A 446 -0.41 -25.47 15.74
CA ALA A 446 1.01 -25.36 15.49
C ALA A 446 1.67 -24.19 16.25
N HIS A 447 1.30 -23.76 17.47
CA HIS A 447 1.96 -22.60 18.19
C HIS A 447 3.42 -22.74 18.61
N LYS A 448 4.14 -23.64 17.95
CA LYS A 448 5.60 -23.65 17.78
C LYS A 448 5.93 -24.30 16.44
N PRO A 449 5.49 -23.77 15.28
CA PRO A 449 5.91 -24.42 14.06
C PRO A 449 7.40 -24.12 13.90
N ALA A 450 8.15 -25.09 13.38
CA ALA A 450 9.38 -24.74 12.70
C ALA A 450 9.07 -23.62 11.68
N PRO A 451 10.05 -22.76 11.33
CA PRO A 451 9.85 -21.80 10.25
C PRO A 451 9.20 -22.49 9.04
N ILE A 452 8.19 -21.84 8.45
CA ILE A 452 7.43 -22.35 7.31
C ILE A 452 8.41 -22.57 6.15
N ASP A 453 8.53 -23.82 5.73
CA ASP A 453 9.43 -24.22 4.64
C ASP A 453 8.70 -24.04 3.31
N THR A 454 9.12 -23.03 2.54
CA THR A 454 8.56 -22.69 1.24
C THR A 454 9.47 -23.21 0.13
N SER A 455 8.93 -23.48 -1.08
CA SER A 455 9.76 -24.04 -2.15
C SER A 455 10.85 -23.09 -2.68
N PHE A 456 10.77 -21.82 -2.32
CA PHE A 456 11.83 -20.84 -2.48
C PHE A 456 11.80 -19.86 -1.29
N PRO A 457 12.94 -19.39 -0.76
CA PRO A 457 12.93 -18.50 0.40
C PRO A 457 12.47 -17.08 0.04
N ILE A 458 11.85 -16.38 1.01
CA ILE A 458 11.22 -15.06 0.81
C ILE A 458 12.21 -13.92 1.08
N LEU A 459 12.11 -12.84 0.30
CA LEU A 459 12.83 -11.58 0.54
C LEU A 459 11.89 -10.56 1.22
N PHE A 460 12.23 -10.15 2.44
CA PHE A 460 11.56 -9.08 3.16
C PHE A 460 12.31 -7.75 2.97
N LEU A 461 11.58 -6.66 2.83
CA LEU A 461 12.11 -5.30 2.73
C LEU A 461 11.41 -4.42 3.77
N SER A 462 12.17 -3.57 4.45
CA SER A 462 11.62 -2.66 5.45
C SER A 462 12.46 -1.40 5.61
N SER A 463 11.81 -0.27 5.81
CA SER A 463 12.46 0.98 6.22
C SER A 463 12.88 0.90 7.69
N ARG A 464 13.96 1.57 8.05
CA ARG A 464 14.48 1.68 9.42
C ARG A 464 13.41 2.19 10.38
N ARG A 465 12.67 3.23 9.97
CA ARG A 465 11.49 3.75 10.66
C ARG A 465 10.34 3.82 9.68
N ASP A 466 9.24 3.15 9.99
CA ASP A 466 8.04 3.11 9.15
C ASP A 466 6.82 3.45 10.02
N PRO A 467 6.03 4.48 9.68
CA PRO A 467 4.94 4.97 10.53
C PRO A 467 3.71 4.05 10.59
N VAL A 468 3.75 2.90 9.90
CA VAL A 468 2.63 1.97 9.69
C VAL A 468 3.08 0.54 9.93
N THR A 469 4.20 0.15 9.32
CA THR A 469 4.76 -1.21 9.32
C THR A 469 6.23 -1.19 9.77
N PRO A 470 6.48 -0.87 11.05
CA PRO A 470 7.83 -0.71 11.62
C PRO A 470 8.71 -1.95 11.46
N LEU A 471 10.04 -1.75 11.46
CA LEU A 471 11.03 -2.79 11.19
C LEU A 471 10.87 -4.05 12.05
N HIS A 472 10.46 -3.92 13.31
CA HIS A 472 10.26 -5.08 14.19
C HIS A 472 9.23 -6.07 13.61
N ALA A 473 8.21 -5.58 12.88
CA ALA A 473 7.22 -6.43 12.22
C ALA A 473 7.88 -7.26 11.11
N ALA A 474 8.76 -6.64 10.31
CA ALA A 474 9.53 -7.33 9.27
C ALA A 474 10.49 -8.37 9.87
N LEU A 475 11.20 -8.03 10.95
CA LEU A 475 12.09 -8.96 11.65
C LEU A 475 11.32 -10.16 12.23
N LYS A 476 10.14 -9.92 12.80
CA LYS A 476 9.27 -10.98 13.31
C LYS A 476 8.75 -11.89 12.20
N MET A 477 8.29 -11.33 11.09
CA MET A 477 7.80 -12.11 9.95
C MET A 477 8.92 -12.87 9.23
N THR A 478 10.12 -12.30 9.13
CA THR A 478 11.30 -12.99 8.57
C THR A 478 11.61 -14.28 9.33
N ARG A 479 11.48 -14.28 10.67
CA ARG A 479 11.69 -15.47 11.51
C ARG A 479 10.62 -16.56 11.32
N LYS A 480 9.48 -16.27 10.70
CA LYS A 480 8.41 -17.25 10.47
C LYS A 480 8.66 -18.12 9.23
N PHE A 481 9.58 -17.77 8.35
CA PHE A 481 9.82 -18.49 7.08
C PHE A 481 11.26 -19.02 7.01
N ALA A 482 11.42 -20.29 6.60
CA ALA A 482 12.72 -20.93 6.51
C ALA A 482 13.57 -20.31 5.39
N GLY A 483 14.83 -20.01 5.69
CA GLY A 483 15.77 -19.44 4.71
C GLY A 483 15.46 -18.01 4.24
N ALA A 484 14.44 -17.36 4.80
CA ALA A 484 14.08 -16.00 4.44
C ALA A 484 15.21 -15.02 4.77
N SER A 485 15.30 -13.97 3.96
CA SER A 485 16.28 -12.90 4.12
C SER A 485 15.59 -11.54 4.20
N ILE A 486 16.29 -10.54 4.70
CA ILE A 486 15.80 -9.18 4.84
C ILE A 486 16.82 -8.16 4.35
N VAL A 487 16.34 -7.13 3.67
CA VAL A 487 17.06 -5.87 3.44
C VAL A 487 16.36 -4.79 4.23
N GLU A 488 17.11 -4.16 5.11
CA GLU A 488 16.70 -2.94 5.79
C GLU A 488 17.16 -1.73 4.96
N GLN A 489 16.26 -0.82 4.63
CA GLN A 489 16.62 0.47 4.07
C GLN A 489 16.77 1.49 5.20
N ALA A 490 17.93 2.12 5.32
CA ALA A 490 18.21 3.20 6.28
C ALA A 490 17.50 4.51 5.86
N SER A 491 16.17 4.44 5.84
CA SER A 491 15.26 5.53 5.50
C SER A 491 14.11 5.62 6.48
N ASP A 492 13.49 6.79 6.50
CA ASP A 492 12.21 7.02 7.14
C ASP A 492 11.08 6.93 6.11
N GLY A 493 9.95 6.38 6.53
CA GLY A 493 8.71 6.34 5.79
C GLY A 493 8.24 4.94 5.42
N HIS A 494 7.07 4.89 4.79
CA HIS A 494 6.33 3.66 4.59
C HIS A 494 6.81 2.87 3.37
N CYS A 495 7.18 1.60 3.59
CA CYS A 495 7.88 0.74 2.63
C CYS A 495 9.24 1.32 2.20
N THR A 496 10.09 0.49 1.58
CA THR A 496 11.33 0.96 0.95
C THR A 496 11.09 1.90 -0.22
N LEU A 497 9.83 2.01 -0.68
CA LEU A 497 9.43 3.05 -1.63
C LEU A 497 9.51 4.46 -1.09
N SER A 498 9.63 4.69 0.23
CA SER A 498 9.69 6.05 0.80
C SER A 498 10.93 6.85 0.39
N CYS A 499 12.01 6.16 0.00
CA CYS A 499 13.27 6.72 -0.46
C CYS A 499 13.85 5.89 -1.62
N VAL A 500 14.50 6.56 -2.58
CA VAL A 500 15.27 5.85 -3.62
C VAL A 500 16.57 5.28 -3.02
N SER A 501 16.83 4.00 -3.28
CA SER A 501 18.10 3.36 -2.94
C SER A 501 18.55 2.42 -4.07
N LEU A 502 19.67 2.74 -4.72
CA LEU A 502 20.27 1.87 -5.72
C LEU A 502 20.73 0.54 -5.13
N CYS A 503 21.17 0.55 -3.86
CA CYS A 503 21.49 -0.66 -3.10
C CYS A 503 20.27 -1.58 -2.97
N THR A 504 19.13 -1.06 -2.49
CA THR A 504 17.89 -1.83 -2.36
C THR A 504 17.43 -2.36 -3.72
N ALA A 505 17.46 -1.52 -4.76
CA ALA A 505 17.08 -1.90 -6.12
C ALA A 505 17.92 -3.06 -6.67
N ARG A 506 19.23 -3.07 -6.43
CA ARG A 506 20.13 -4.15 -6.85
C ARG A 506 19.75 -5.48 -6.18
N HIS A 507 19.42 -5.47 -4.90
CA HIS A 507 18.98 -6.68 -4.20
C HIS A 507 17.64 -7.21 -4.71
N ILE A 508 16.67 -6.32 -4.94
CA ILE A 508 15.38 -6.69 -5.53
C ILE A 508 15.61 -7.33 -6.90
N ARG A 509 16.39 -6.68 -7.76
CA ARG A 509 16.65 -7.15 -9.13
C ARG A 509 17.38 -8.49 -9.15
N ALA A 510 18.41 -8.67 -8.32
CA ALA A 510 19.14 -9.93 -8.21
C ALA A 510 18.25 -11.08 -7.70
N TYR A 511 17.34 -10.80 -6.76
CA TYR A 511 16.41 -11.81 -6.26
C TYR A 511 15.35 -12.19 -7.28
N VAL A 512 14.70 -11.21 -7.91
CA VAL A 512 13.61 -11.46 -8.88
C VAL A 512 14.15 -12.15 -10.13
N ASN A 513 15.32 -11.75 -10.64
CA ASN A 513 15.89 -12.31 -11.87
C ASN A 513 16.63 -13.63 -11.63
N ASP A 514 17.49 -13.65 -10.61
CA ASP A 514 18.48 -14.72 -10.45
C ASP A 514 18.19 -15.60 -9.23
N GLY A 515 17.24 -15.22 -8.38
CA GLY A 515 16.99 -15.90 -7.11
C GLY A 515 18.07 -15.69 -6.06
N VAL A 516 18.89 -14.65 -6.21
CA VAL A 516 19.97 -14.35 -5.27
C VAL A 516 19.43 -13.53 -4.11
N LEU A 517 19.47 -14.10 -2.91
CA LEU A 517 19.10 -13.43 -1.66
C LEU A 517 20.32 -12.75 -1.02
N PRO A 518 20.12 -11.68 -0.22
CA PRO A 518 21.14 -11.22 0.72
C PRO A 518 21.46 -12.32 1.74
N PRO A 519 22.63 -12.27 2.41
CA PRO A 519 22.97 -13.20 3.48
C PRO A 519 21.84 -13.30 4.53
N PRO A 520 21.54 -14.50 5.05
CA PRO A 520 20.50 -14.67 6.05
C PRO A 520 20.75 -13.80 7.29
N PRO A 521 19.71 -13.21 7.89
CA PRO A 521 19.86 -12.38 9.08
C PRO A 521 20.35 -13.20 10.27
N ARG A 522 21.24 -12.60 11.06
CA ARG A 522 21.73 -13.13 12.34
C ARG A 522 21.10 -12.34 13.47
N PHE A 523 20.07 -12.91 14.09
CA PHE A 523 19.41 -12.29 15.22
C PHE A 523 20.24 -12.43 16.49
N ASP A 524 20.19 -11.40 17.34
CA ASP A 524 20.70 -11.48 18.69
C ASP A 524 19.84 -12.48 19.51
N PRO A 525 20.46 -13.40 20.29
CA PRO A 525 19.72 -14.38 21.08
C PRO A 525 18.81 -13.77 22.16
N ASP A 526 19.20 -12.62 22.70
CA ASP A 526 18.55 -11.96 23.84
C ASP A 526 17.55 -10.88 23.38
N ASP A 527 17.79 -10.26 22.22
CA ASP A 527 16.93 -9.21 21.65
C ASP A 527 16.64 -9.47 20.17
N LYS A 528 15.45 -9.97 19.87
CA LYS A 528 15.08 -10.39 18.51
C LYS A 528 14.82 -9.24 17.54
N ASP A 529 14.88 -8.01 18.03
CA ASP A 529 14.81 -6.80 17.22
C ASP A 529 16.21 -6.22 16.93
N LYS A 530 17.26 -6.92 17.38
CA LYS A 530 18.67 -6.62 17.10
C LYS A 530 19.35 -7.78 16.37
N GLY A 531 20.40 -7.45 15.64
CA GLY A 531 21.17 -8.44 14.90
C GLY A 531 22.00 -7.84 13.78
N GLU A 532 22.48 -8.72 12.89
CA GLU A 532 23.18 -8.37 11.67
C GLU A 532 22.35 -8.82 10.47
N TRP A 533 22.06 -7.91 9.55
CA TRP A 533 21.41 -8.17 8.28
C TRP A 533 21.88 -7.15 7.25
N THR A 534 21.44 -7.28 6.01
CA THR A 534 21.82 -6.35 4.95
C THR A 534 21.12 -5.02 5.15
N THR A 535 21.88 -3.92 5.21
CA THR A 535 21.35 -2.56 5.28
C THR A 535 21.77 -1.78 4.04
N CYS A 536 20.83 -1.06 3.45
CA CYS A 536 21.03 -0.19 2.30
C CYS A 536 20.73 1.26 2.67
N GLU A 537 21.62 2.19 2.31
CA GLU A 537 21.42 3.62 2.56
C GLU A 537 20.38 4.22 1.61
N CYS A 538 19.72 5.27 2.10
CA CYS A 538 18.83 6.13 1.32
C CYS A 538 19.67 7.14 0.51
N ASP A 539 19.47 7.21 -0.81
CA ASP A 539 20.24 8.07 -1.71
C ASP A 539 19.67 9.50 -1.80
N GLU A 540 18.70 9.85 -0.94
CA GLU A 540 17.97 11.11 -0.96
C GLU A 540 17.82 11.71 0.44
N LYS A 541 17.59 13.02 0.50
CA LYS A 541 17.11 13.71 1.71
C LYS A 541 16.02 14.71 1.33
N PRO A 542 15.15 15.14 2.26
CA PRO A 542 14.20 16.20 1.99
C PRO A 542 14.92 17.47 1.50
N TRP A 543 14.33 18.20 0.54
CA TRP A 543 14.93 19.37 -0.14
C TRP A 543 16.19 19.10 -0.98
N SER A 544 16.68 17.87 -1.05
CA SER A 544 17.79 17.48 -1.93
C SER A 544 17.46 16.19 -2.68
N SER A 545 17.09 16.34 -3.95
CA SER A 545 16.85 15.20 -4.84
C SER A 545 18.14 14.51 -5.26
N PHE A 546 18.01 13.22 -5.58
CA PHE A 546 18.99 12.48 -6.34
C PHE A 546 19.34 13.24 -7.65
N GLY A 547 20.63 13.50 -7.90
CA GLY A 547 21.11 14.24 -9.08
C GLY A 547 21.22 15.76 -8.94
N GLY A 548 20.98 16.33 -7.74
CA GLY A 548 21.12 17.76 -7.47
C GLY A 548 19.78 18.51 -7.41
N ARG A 549 19.75 19.59 -6.62
CA ARG A 549 18.55 20.35 -6.22
C ARG A 549 17.66 20.78 -7.39
N VAL A 550 16.35 20.53 -7.26
CA VAL A 550 15.31 21.23 -8.05
C VAL A 550 15.07 22.61 -7.44
N GLY A 551 15.73 23.64 -7.99
CA GLY A 551 15.50 25.05 -7.64
C GLY A 551 16.42 25.99 -8.43
N PRO A 552 15.98 27.21 -8.83
CA PRO A 552 16.73 28.05 -9.77
C PRO A 552 17.81 28.85 -9.04
N THR A 553 18.99 28.27 -8.81
CA THR A 553 20.17 29.08 -8.50
C THR A 553 21.40 28.53 -9.23
N GLU A 554 21.96 29.37 -10.10
CA GLU A 554 23.08 29.08 -11.01
C GLU A 554 24.45 29.03 -10.32
N GLN A 555 24.53 28.97 -8.98
CA GLN A 555 25.75 29.39 -8.27
C GLN A 555 26.56 28.33 -7.51
N ASP A 556 26.09 27.09 -7.37
CA ASP A 556 26.86 26.03 -6.65
C ASP A 556 27.27 24.84 -7.55
N ARG A 557 27.79 25.12 -8.74
CA ARG A 557 28.46 24.11 -9.60
C ARG A 557 29.88 23.74 -9.16
N SER A 558 30.24 24.01 -7.90
CA SER A 558 31.60 23.85 -7.41
C SER A 558 31.57 23.30 -5.99
N THR A 559 31.40 21.98 -5.81
CA THR A 559 32.16 21.19 -4.80
C THR A 559 31.87 19.68 -4.68
N THR A 560 30.98 19.01 -5.44
CA THR A 560 30.75 17.55 -5.22
C THR A 560 30.90 16.62 -6.43
N ALA A 561 31.43 17.09 -7.56
CA ALA A 561 31.65 16.22 -8.73
C ALA A 561 33.06 15.62 -8.73
N ALA A 562 33.24 14.43 -8.13
CA ALA A 562 34.43 13.61 -8.40
C ALA A 562 34.30 12.08 -8.25
N ASP A 563 33.39 11.51 -7.44
CA ASP A 563 33.44 10.06 -7.14
C ASP A 563 32.25 9.17 -7.60
N ASP A 564 31.09 9.71 -7.99
CA ASP A 564 29.92 8.87 -8.34
C ASP A 564 29.55 8.93 -9.84
N ALA A 565 30.35 8.26 -10.68
CA ALA A 565 29.96 8.03 -12.07
C ALA A 565 29.01 6.83 -12.16
N HIS A 566 27.71 7.06 -11.95
CA HIS A 566 26.68 6.04 -12.21
C HIS A 566 26.63 5.65 -13.69
N THR A 567 26.41 4.37 -13.96
CA THR A 567 26.16 3.88 -15.32
C THR A 567 24.78 4.34 -15.81
N LEU A 568 24.57 4.32 -17.13
CA LEU A 568 23.26 4.67 -17.71
C LEU A 568 22.14 3.77 -17.16
N GLU A 569 22.42 2.47 -17.01
CA GLU A 569 21.48 1.51 -16.44
C GLU A 569 21.12 1.84 -14.98
N GLU A 570 22.10 2.24 -14.17
CA GLU A 570 21.85 2.64 -12.78
C GLU A 570 20.98 3.90 -12.71
N LEU A 571 21.21 4.87 -13.58
CA LEU A 571 20.37 6.07 -13.67
C LEU A 571 18.93 5.73 -14.09
N GLU A 572 18.73 4.78 -15.00
CA GLU A 572 17.41 4.30 -15.43
C GLU A 572 16.67 3.55 -14.31
N ILE A 573 17.37 2.70 -13.55
CA ILE A 573 16.84 2.01 -12.37
C ILE A 573 16.37 3.05 -11.34
N MET A 574 17.21 4.03 -11.03
CA MET A 574 16.90 5.05 -10.02
C MET A 574 15.76 5.96 -10.47
N ALA A 575 15.70 6.34 -11.75
CA ALA A 575 14.57 7.08 -12.31
C ALA A 575 13.25 6.29 -12.20
N SER A 576 13.30 4.98 -12.46
CA SER A 576 12.14 4.10 -12.33
C SER A 576 11.69 3.95 -10.88
N TYR A 577 12.64 3.80 -9.95
CA TYR A 577 12.40 3.80 -8.51
C TYR A 577 11.74 5.11 -8.05
N HIS A 578 12.31 6.24 -8.44
CA HIS A 578 11.77 7.57 -8.14
C HIS A 578 10.33 7.74 -8.65
N GLY A 579 10.04 7.30 -9.88
CA GLY A 579 8.69 7.29 -10.43
C GLY A 579 7.73 6.39 -9.64
N LEU A 580 8.20 5.21 -9.24
CA LEU A 580 7.41 4.25 -8.45
C LEU A 580 7.07 4.82 -7.07
N ARG A 581 8.04 5.42 -6.38
CA ARG A 581 7.82 6.19 -5.13
C ARG A 581 6.74 7.23 -5.35
N ASN A 582 6.89 8.12 -6.33
CA ASN A 582 5.94 9.22 -6.54
C ASN A 582 4.51 8.72 -6.75
N TYR A 583 4.35 7.63 -7.49
CA TYR A 583 3.04 7.02 -7.69
C TYR A 583 2.49 6.39 -6.41
N PHE A 584 3.32 5.62 -5.68
CA PHE A 584 2.94 5.01 -4.41
C PHE A 584 2.51 6.05 -3.38
N VAL A 585 3.26 7.15 -3.28
CA VAL A 585 2.95 8.29 -2.43
C VAL A 585 1.64 8.94 -2.84
N ALA A 586 1.43 9.22 -4.13
CA ALA A 586 0.20 9.83 -4.62
C ALA A 586 -1.03 8.95 -4.32
N GLN A 587 -0.94 7.64 -4.55
CA GLN A 587 -2.01 6.68 -4.23
C GLN A 587 -2.32 6.65 -2.74
N THR A 588 -1.29 6.50 -1.90
CA THR A 588 -1.47 6.32 -0.47
C THR A 588 -1.96 7.60 0.21
N THR A 589 -1.37 8.74 -0.15
CA THR A 589 -1.79 10.05 0.35
C THR A 589 -3.24 10.35 -0.06
N SER A 590 -3.64 9.98 -1.27
CA SER A 590 -5.04 10.13 -1.74
C SER A 590 -6.05 9.30 -0.95
N ARG A 591 -5.62 8.22 -0.28
CA ARG A 591 -6.51 7.36 0.52
C ARG A 591 -6.59 7.80 1.98
N LEU A 592 -5.49 8.29 2.54
CA LEU A 592 -5.42 8.76 3.92
C LEU A 592 -6.09 10.12 4.10
N VAL A 593 -5.97 10.96 3.07
CA VAL A 593 -6.59 12.28 3.06
C VAL A 593 -7.98 12.13 2.46
N ASP A 594 -8.99 12.44 3.28
CA ASP A 594 -10.40 12.45 2.87
C ASP A 594 -10.56 13.13 1.50
N GLU A 595 -11.33 12.51 0.61
CA GLU A 595 -11.79 13.04 -0.68
C GLU A 595 -12.28 14.48 -0.58
N LEU A 596 -12.74 14.85 0.61
CA LEU A 596 -13.41 16.10 0.92
C LEU A 596 -12.57 16.99 1.84
N SER A 597 -11.35 16.57 2.18
CA SER A 597 -10.45 17.40 2.97
C SER A 597 -10.21 18.73 2.25
N PRO A 598 -10.31 19.87 2.96
CA PRO A 598 -9.91 21.19 2.47
C PRO A 598 -8.52 21.21 1.86
N LEU A 599 -7.65 20.34 2.40
CA LEU A 599 -6.23 20.31 2.10
C LEU A 599 -5.95 19.35 0.93
N ARG A 600 -6.94 18.61 0.43
CA ARG A 600 -6.70 17.61 -0.61
C ARG A 600 -6.12 18.22 -1.88
N SER A 601 -6.48 19.43 -2.30
CA SER A 601 -5.84 20.08 -3.46
C SER A 601 -4.36 20.37 -3.20
N PHE A 602 -4.03 20.94 -2.04
CA PHE A 602 -2.63 21.17 -1.61
C PHE A 602 -1.82 19.89 -1.67
N ILE A 603 -2.45 18.78 -1.31
CA ILE A 603 -1.83 17.47 -1.16
C ILE A 603 -1.75 16.70 -2.49
N MET A 604 -2.81 16.76 -3.29
CA MET A 604 -2.97 16.02 -4.55
C MET A 604 -2.48 16.77 -5.78
N ASP A 605 -2.22 18.07 -5.70
CA ASP A 605 -1.51 18.81 -6.75
C ASP A 605 0.02 18.80 -6.53
N MET A 606 0.52 18.17 -5.46
CA MET A 606 1.96 17.90 -5.30
C MET A 606 2.48 16.95 -6.41
N PRO A 607 1.81 15.82 -6.73
CA PRO A 607 2.26 14.92 -7.78
C PRO A 607 2.13 15.50 -9.20
N SER A 608 1.15 16.37 -9.50
CA SER A 608 1.03 17.02 -10.82
C SER A 608 2.14 18.06 -11.04
N ARG A 609 2.65 18.69 -9.98
CA ARG A 609 3.90 19.47 -10.01
C ARG A 609 5.16 18.59 -10.17
N LEU A 610 5.12 17.33 -9.73
CA LEU A 610 6.23 16.37 -9.87
C LEU A 610 6.21 15.56 -11.18
N SER A 611 5.06 15.41 -11.84
CA SER A 611 4.88 14.59 -13.05
C SER A 611 4.56 15.40 -14.32
N GLY A 612 4.26 16.69 -14.20
CA GLY A 612 3.95 17.56 -15.34
C GLY A 612 2.60 17.30 -16.02
N GLU A 613 1.80 16.36 -15.53
CA GLU A 613 0.49 16.04 -16.12
C GLU A 613 -0.65 16.77 -15.41
N SER A 614 -1.36 17.61 -16.17
CA SER A 614 -2.67 18.14 -15.81
C SER A 614 -3.72 17.06 -16.05
N ARG A 615 -4.26 16.48 -14.98
CA ARG A 615 -5.45 15.62 -15.06
C ARG A 615 -6.69 16.49 -15.24
N THR A 616 -7.02 16.82 -16.48
CA THR A 616 -8.35 17.35 -16.83
C THR A 616 -9.29 16.19 -17.12
N CYS A 617 -10.53 16.22 -16.59
CA CYS A 617 -11.56 15.25 -17.00
C CYS A 617 -11.81 15.48 -18.50
N SER A 618 -11.42 14.52 -19.34
CA SER A 618 -11.87 14.48 -20.72
C SER A 618 -13.34 14.07 -20.70
N LEU A 619 -14.24 15.02 -20.94
CA LEU A 619 -15.65 14.78 -21.24
C LEU A 619 -15.82 14.08 -22.62
N ARG A 620 -15.14 12.95 -22.84
CA ARG A 620 -15.49 12.05 -23.95
C ARG A 620 -16.41 10.97 -23.38
N GLY A 621 -17.71 11.22 -23.57
CA GLY A 621 -18.77 10.24 -23.28
C GLY A 621 -18.59 8.94 -24.08
N PRO A 622 -19.36 7.91 -23.73
CA PRO A 622 -19.28 6.61 -24.40
C PRO A 622 -19.81 6.74 -25.83
N ASN A 623 -18.94 6.46 -26.80
CA ASN A 623 -19.34 5.94 -28.10
C ASN A 623 -18.79 4.53 -28.21
#